data_AF-A0A8D8QLE2-F1
#
_entry.id   AF-A0A8D8QLE2-F1
#
_cell.length_a   1.000
_cell.length_b   1.000
_cell.length_c   1.000
_cell.angle_alpha   90.00
_cell.angle_beta   90.00
_cell.angle_gamma   90.00
#
_symmetry.space_group_name_H-M   'P 1'
#
loop_
_entity.id
_entity.type
_entity.pdbx_description
1 polymer ?
#
loop_
_entity_poly.entity_id
_entity_poly.type
_entity_poly.pdbx_seq_one_letter_code
_entity_poly.pdbx_strand_id
1 'polypeptide(L)'
;MSLTKRTTFSLEEDLLLPRAVLHYNPFQKADEWSQIASRMCNEDKTFTIRGVKDRLHYLLNQFKKEDGLNKRRSGTEEQITELTQLLQEILDLQREFGRMKRSKGTAALGADARNDAALISAYNLIEEYEIIDTEQISSSLTFHASTPGPSSAPASTPSPISTPSPIFTPSPIFTSVCATSPEGLLSPPTRKGNGTQMQRKNANYLQHVQDRQQKEREIEVRRLDIEEKKLEMEKEKIELEKKKFDFECEMRRMEQEMNVKEREARLEQDKIQMRLMAAFAEHITKFRTSSE
;
A
#
# COMPACT_ATOMS: atom_id res chain seq x y z
N MET A 1 -16.87 29.80 25.89
CA MET A 1 -16.32 29.45 24.57
C MET A 1 -16.13 27.94 24.55
N SER A 2 -16.93 27.21 23.77
CA SER A 2 -16.76 25.76 23.67
C SER A 2 -15.45 25.49 22.96
N LEU A 3 -14.54 24.80 23.66
CA LEU A 3 -13.32 24.27 23.06
C LEU A 3 -13.76 23.33 21.94
N THR A 4 -13.54 23.71 20.68
CA THR A 4 -13.75 22.83 19.53
C THR A 4 -12.76 21.68 19.64
N LYS A 5 -13.20 20.60 20.29
CA LYS A 5 -12.45 19.35 20.37
C LYS A 5 -12.10 18.93 18.95
N ARG A 6 -10.80 18.75 18.67
CA ARG A 6 -10.35 18.19 17.38
C ARG A 6 -11.07 16.85 17.16
N THR A 7 -11.81 16.73 16.06
CA THR A 7 -12.53 15.51 15.71
C THR A 7 -11.51 14.41 15.44
N THR A 8 -11.44 13.44 16.36
CA THR A 8 -10.58 12.27 16.21
C THR A 8 -11.43 11.07 15.82
N PHE A 9 -10.91 10.27 14.89
CA PHE A 9 -11.54 9.03 14.46
C PHE A 9 -11.34 7.95 15.51
N SER A 10 -12.43 7.41 16.03
CA SER A 10 -12.42 6.23 16.90
C SER A 10 -12.29 4.95 16.07
N LEU A 11 -12.00 3.83 16.74
CA LEU A 11 -11.97 2.52 16.07
C LEU A 11 -13.34 2.11 15.50
N GLU A 12 -14.43 2.46 16.18
CA GLU A 12 -15.79 2.21 15.72
C GLU A 12 -16.10 2.97 14.42
N GLU A 13 -15.63 4.22 14.34
CA GLU A 13 -15.74 5.04 13.12
C GLU A 13 -14.85 4.49 12.00
N ASP A 14 -13.65 3.99 12.34
CA ASP A 14 -12.74 3.33 11.40
C ASP A 14 -13.32 2.00 10.85
N LEU A 15 -14.23 1.32 11.56
CA LEU A 15 -14.98 0.17 11.06
C LEU A 15 -16.20 0.59 10.23
N LEU A 16 -16.93 1.60 10.70
CA LEU A 16 -18.14 2.08 10.04
C LEU A 16 -17.82 2.65 8.65
N LEU A 17 -16.68 3.34 8.50
CA LEU A 17 -16.26 3.97 7.26
C LEU A 17 -16.10 2.97 6.11
N PRO A 18 -15.27 1.91 6.20
CA PRO A 18 -15.17 0.89 5.17
C PRO A 18 -16.50 0.21 4.85
N ARG A 19 -17.31 -0.13 5.87
CA ARG A 19 -18.65 -0.70 5.66
C ARG A 19 -19.55 0.23 4.82
N ALA A 20 -19.55 1.52 5.13
CA ALA A 20 -20.33 2.50 4.36
C ALA A 20 -19.80 2.66 2.93
N VAL A 21 -18.48 2.65 2.74
CA VAL A 21 -17.85 2.73 1.41
C VAL A 21 -18.24 1.53 0.53
N LEU A 22 -18.25 0.32 1.09
CA LEU A 22 -18.70 -0.87 0.36
C LEU A 22 -20.19 -0.80 0.01
N HIS A 23 -21.02 -0.30 0.93
CA HIS A 23 -22.47 -0.22 0.72
C HIS A 23 -22.86 0.80 -0.37
N TYR A 24 -22.35 2.03 -0.30
CA TYR A 24 -22.69 3.09 -1.25
C TYR A 24 -21.83 3.09 -2.52
N ASN A 25 -20.69 2.40 -2.47
CA ASN A 25 -19.72 2.28 -3.57
C ASN A 25 -19.44 3.62 -4.30
N PRO A 26 -18.72 4.54 -3.64
CA PRO A 26 -18.48 5.86 -4.18
C PRO A 26 -17.48 5.86 -5.35
N PHE A 27 -16.90 4.71 -5.70
CA PHE A 27 -16.07 4.53 -6.89
C PHE A 27 -16.91 4.44 -8.18
N GLN A 28 -18.17 3.99 -8.08
CA GLN A 28 -19.14 4.04 -9.17
C GLN A 28 -19.69 5.45 -9.38
N LYS A 29 -20.06 6.10 -8.27
CA LYS A 29 -20.78 7.37 -8.26
C LYS A 29 -20.12 8.29 -7.24
N ALA A 30 -19.47 9.35 -7.72
CA ALA A 30 -18.74 10.27 -6.86
C ALA A 30 -19.65 11.02 -5.86
N ASP A 31 -20.93 11.15 -6.16
CA ASP A 31 -21.90 11.87 -5.31
C ASP A 31 -22.22 11.11 -4.01
N GLU A 32 -21.97 9.80 -3.99
CA GLU A 32 -22.22 8.93 -2.82
C GLU A 32 -21.29 9.25 -1.64
N TRP A 33 -20.18 9.95 -1.87
CA TRP A 33 -19.32 10.45 -0.80
C TRP A 33 -20.05 11.37 0.19
N SER A 34 -21.07 12.10 -0.29
CA SER A 34 -21.91 12.93 0.57
C SER A 34 -22.73 12.08 1.54
N GLN A 35 -23.31 10.97 1.05
CA GLN A 35 -24.12 10.04 1.85
C GLN A 35 -23.26 9.32 2.90
N ILE A 36 -22.04 8.93 2.54
CA ILE A 36 -21.09 8.31 3.48
C ILE A 36 -20.73 9.31 4.59
N ALA A 37 -20.41 10.57 4.25
CA ALA A 37 -20.10 11.58 5.26
C ALA A 37 -21.29 11.86 6.18
N SER A 38 -22.51 11.97 5.63
CA SER A 38 -23.74 12.12 6.42
C SER A 38 -23.98 10.95 7.36
N ARG A 39 -23.70 9.72 6.92
CA ARG A 39 -23.87 8.51 7.75
C ARG A 39 -22.83 8.40 8.87
N MET A 40 -21.66 9.01 8.71
CA MET A 40 -20.64 9.05 9.75
C MET A 40 -20.86 10.17 10.77
N CYS A 41 -21.66 11.19 10.43
CA CYS A 41 -22.02 12.24 11.37
C CYS A 41 -22.91 11.68 12.49
N ASN A 42 -22.54 11.96 13.73
CA ASN A 42 -23.31 11.65 14.94
C ASN A 42 -23.64 12.95 15.68
N GLU A 43 -24.46 12.89 16.74
CA GLU A 43 -24.88 14.07 17.52
C GLU A 43 -23.68 14.91 18.03
N ASP A 44 -22.56 14.24 18.31
CA ASP A 44 -21.35 14.86 18.87
C ASP A 44 -20.25 15.18 17.83
N LYS A 45 -20.36 14.68 16.60
CA LYS A 45 -19.27 14.76 15.61
C LYS A 45 -19.80 14.96 14.20
N THR A 46 -19.25 15.96 13.51
CA THR A 46 -19.49 16.17 12.09
C THR A 46 -18.21 15.92 11.31
N PHE A 47 -18.32 15.19 10.20
CA PHE A 47 -17.21 14.89 9.32
C PHE A 47 -17.42 15.57 7.97
N THR A 48 -16.36 16.18 7.45
CA THR A 48 -16.37 16.69 6.09
C THR A 48 -16.09 15.56 5.10
N ILE A 49 -16.61 15.66 3.88
CA ILE A 49 -16.35 14.68 2.81
C ILE A 49 -14.84 14.46 2.61
N ARG A 50 -14.07 15.56 2.66
CA ARG A 50 -12.61 15.51 2.56
C ARG A 50 -12.00 14.71 3.70
N GLY A 51 -12.38 14.99 4.95
CA GLY A 51 -11.86 14.26 6.11
C GLY A 51 -12.16 12.75 6.05
N VAL A 52 -13.34 12.37 5.56
CA VAL A 52 -13.73 10.96 5.38
C VAL A 52 -12.86 10.27 4.31
N LYS A 53 -12.63 10.93 3.17
CA LYS A 53 -11.75 10.42 2.12
C LYS A 53 -10.31 10.27 2.61
N ASP A 54 -9.77 11.33 3.21
CA ASP A 54 -8.41 11.36 3.72
C ASP A 54 -8.22 10.25 4.78
N ARG A 55 -9.23 10.02 5.64
CA ARG A 55 -9.20 8.94 6.61
C ARG A 55 -9.19 7.56 5.97
N LEU A 56 -10.03 7.31 4.96
CA LEU A 56 -10.03 6.03 4.23
C LEU A 56 -8.67 5.78 3.56
N HIS A 57 -8.11 6.79 2.91
CA HIS A 57 -6.79 6.68 2.28
C HIS A 57 -5.70 6.37 3.31
N TYR A 58 -5.73 7.02 4.48
CA TYR A 58 -4.82 6.71 5.58
C TYR A 58 -4.96 5.25 6.02
N LEU A 59 -6.17 4.74 6.23
CA LEU A 59 -6.40 3.34 6.62
C LEU A 59 -5.88 2.35 5.56
N LEU A 60 -6.14 2.61 4.28
CA LEU A 60 -5.63 1.79 3.17
C LEU A 60 -4.10 1.81 3.09
N ASN A 61 -3.47 2.97 3.34
CA ASN A 61 -2.01 3.07 3.35
C ASN A 61 -1.39 2.34 4.54
N GLN A 62 -2.00 2.43 5.72
CA GLN A 62 -1.57 1.67 6.90
C GLN A 62 -1.71 0.17 6.69
N PHE A 63 -2.78 -0.26 6.03
CA PHE A 63 -3.01 -1.66 5.67
C PHE A 63 -1.95 -2.17 4.67
N LYS A 64 -1.68 -1.43 3.58
CA LYS A 64 -0.67 -1.80 2.57
C LYS A 64 0.76 -1.92 3.12
N LYS A 65 1.08 -1.17 4.17
CA LYS A 65 2.39 -1.20 4.82
C LYS A 65 2.54 -2.38 5.78
N GLU A 66 1.50 -3.19 6.01
CA GLU A 66 1.45 -4.32 6.97
C GLU A 66 1.83 -3.96 8.43
N ASP A 67 2.05 -2.68 8.74
CA ASP A 67 2.75 -2.25 9.95
C ASP A 67 1.88 -1.45 10.94
N GLY A 68 0.67 -1.04 10.55
CA GLY A 68 -0.10 -0.03 11.26
C GLY A 68 -1.32 -0.51 12.05
N LEU A 69 -2.04 -1.52 11.54
CA LEU A 69 -3.30 -1.96 12.15
C LEU A 69 -3.05 -2.77 13.43
N ASN A 70 -2.01 -3.62 13.45
CA ASN A 70 -1.62 -4.39 14.64
C ASN A 70 -0.97 -3.54 15.74
N LYS A 71 -0.46 -2.34 15.42
CA LYS A 71 0.18 -1.44 16.40
C LYS A 71 -0.82 -0.56 17.15
N ARG A 72 -2.07 -0.44 16.68
CA ARG A 72 -3.16 0.18 17.45
C ARG A 72 -3.69 -0.81 18.50
N ARG A 73 -2.87 -1.09 19.51
CA ARG A 73 -3.24 -1.81 20.74
C ARG A 73 -4.28 -1.03 21.54
N SER A 74 -5.54 -1.16 21.14
CA SER A 74 -6.74 -0.91 21.95
C SER A 74 -8.06 -1.34 21.28
N GLY A 75 -8.01 -2.25 20.28
CA GLY A 75 -9.20 -2.91 19.71
C GLY A 75 -9.25 -4.40 20.07
N THR A 76 -10.44 -5.00 20.06
CA THR A 76 -10.55 -6.47 20.15
C THR A 76 -10.00 -7.10 18.87
N GLU A 77 -9.40 -8.29 18.98
CA GLU A 77 -8.83 -9.02 17.84
C GLU A 77 -9.83 -9.18 16.67
N GLU A 78 -11.11 -9.37 17.01
CA GLU A 78 -12.22 -9.48 16.06
C GLU A 78 -12.42 -8.19 15.25
N GLN A 79 -12.37 -7.02 15.90
CA GLN A 79 -12.54 -5.72 15.24
C GLN A 79 -11.41 -5.45 14.25
N ILE A 80 -10.17 -5.81 14.61
CA ILE A 80 -9.01 -5.60 13.74
C ILE A 80 -9.09 -6.53 12.53
N THR A 81 -9.50 -7.79 12.74
CA THR A 81 -9.69 -8.76 11.67
C THR A 81 -10.76 -8.30 10.68
N GLU A 82 -11.89 -7.82 11.20
CA GLU A 82 -12.96 -7.30 10.36
C GLU A 82 -12.51 -6.06 9.56
N LEU A 83 -11.87 -5.10 10.21
CA LEU A 83 -11.35 -3.90 9.55
C LEU A 83 -10.40 -4.27 8.39
N THR A 84 -9.54 -5.25 8.64
CA THR A 84 -8.58 -5.77 7.64
C THR A 84 -9.31 -6.37 6.44
N GLN A 85 -10.35 -7.19 6.69
CA GLN A 85 -11.17 -7.77 5.63
C GLN A 85 -11.87 -6.69 4.79
N LEU A 86 -12.51 -5.71 5.45
CA LEU A 86 -13.22 -4.62 4.77
C LEU A 86 -12.28 -3.76 3.91
N LEU A 87 -11.06 -3.49 4.39
CA LEU A 87 -10.06 -2.74 3.63
C LEU A 87 -9.55 -3.53 2.42
N GLN A 88 -9.38 -4.84 2.56
CA GLN A 88 -9.04 -5.72 1.44
C GLN A 88 -10.15 -5.73 0.37
N GLU A 89 -11.41 -5.86 0.77
CA GLU A 89 -12.56 -5.80 -0.13
C GLU A 89 -12.64 -4.45 -0.87
N ILE A 90 -12.33 -3.33 -0.20
CA ILE A 90 -12.26 -2.01 -0.85
C ILE A 90 -11.12 -1.92 -1.88
N LEU A 91 -9.95 -2.51 -1.60
CA LEU A 91 -8.86 -2.55 -2.58
C LEU A 91 -9.24 -3.36 -3.82
N ASP A 92 -9.95 -4.47 -3.62
CA ASP A 92 -10.41 -5.29 -4.72
C ASP A 92 -11.52 -4.57 -5.51
N LEU A 93 -12.42 -3.86 -4.82
CA LEU A 93 -13.41 -2.99 -5.45
C LEU A 93 -12.73 -1.89 -6.30
N GLN A 94 -11.69 -1.23 -5.78
CA GLN A 94 -10.90 -0.25 -6.54
C GLN A 94 -10.25 -0.87 -7.79
N ARG A 95 -9.74 -2.10 -7.68
CA ARG A 95 -9.12 -2.85 -8.77
C ARG A 95 -10.13 -3.20 -9.87
N GLU A 96 -11.32 -3.64 -9.48
CA GLU A 96 -12.41 -3.93 -10.41
C GLU A 96 -12.89 -2.68 -11.13
N PHE A 97 -13.01 -1.55 -10.42
CA PHE A 97 -13.33 -0.26 -11.02
C PHE A 97 -12.29 0.21 -12.04
N GLY A 98 -11.01 0.00 -11.74
CA GLY A 98 -9.92 0.27 -12.69
C GLY A 98 -10.00 -0.60 -13.95
N ARG A 99 -10.41 -1.87 -13.82
CA ARG A 99 -10.59 -2.80 -14.95
C ARG A 99 -11.82 -2.43 -15.80
N MET A 100 -12.91 -2.01 -15.17
CA MET A 100 -14.17 -1.72 -15.86
C MET A 100 -14.17 -0.39 -16.63
N LYS A 101 -13.34 0.58 -16.23
CA LYS A 101 -13.07 1.79 -17.04
C LYS A 101 -12.26 1.47 -18.31
N ARG A 102 -11.38 0.46 -18.26
CA ARG A 102 -10.58 0.03 -19.43
C ARG A 102 -11.38 -0.74 -20.48
N SER A 103 -12.52 -1.32 -20.11
CA SER A 103 -13.39 -2.05 -21.07
C SER A 103 -14.30 -1.15 -21.91
N LYS A 104 -14.32 0.18 -21.69
CA LYS A 104 -15.13 1.15 -22.46
C LYS A 104 -14.32 2.16 -23.29
N GLY A 105 -13.00 2.05 -23.34
CA GLY A 105 -12.17 2.92 -24.17
C GLY A 105 -10.83 2.27 -24.46
N THR A 106 -10.57 2.05 -25.75
CA THR A 106 -9.28 1.77 -26.41
C THR A 106 -8.08 1.48 -25.50
N ALA A 107 -7.52 0.29 -25.65
CA ALA A 107 -6.23 -0.10 -25.11
C ALA A 107 -5.14 0.95 -25.39
N ALA A 108 -4.81 1.75 -24.37
CA ALA A 108 -3.61 2.56 -24.33
C ALA A 108 -2.74 2.05 -23.18
N LEU A 109 -1.77 1.21 -23.54
CA LEU A 109 -0.66 0.82 -22.70
C LEU A 109 0.15 2.07 -22.29
N GLY A 110 0.33 2.29 -20.99
CA GLY A 110 1.56 2.92 -20.48
C GLY A 110 1.54 4.36 -19.97
N ALA A 111 0.38 5.01 -19.78
CA ALA A 111 0.36 6.42 -19.31
C ALA A 111 0.09 6.62 -17.80
N ASP A 112 -0.68 5.74 -17.15
CA ASP A 112 -1.25 6.08 -15.83
C ASP A 112 -0.43 5.66 -14.60
N ALA A 113 0.59 4.81 -14.75
CA ALA A 113 1.53 4.53 -13.65
C ALA A 113 2.31 5.80 -13.23
N ARG A 114 2.33 6.85 -14.07
CA ARG A 114 2.96 8.14 -13.78
C ARG A 114 2.06 9.07 -12.94
N ASN A 115 0.74 8.95 -13.04
CA ASN A 115 -0.17 9.82 -12.28
C ASN A 115 -0.30 9.39 -10.82
N ASP A 116 -0.27 8.09 -10.53
CA ASP A 116 -0.22 7.61 -9.14
C ASP A 116 1.12 7.97 -8.48
N ALA A 117 2.24 7.86 -9.21
CA ALA A 117 3.56 8.28 -8.71
C ALA A 117 3.69 9.81 -8.52
N ALA A 118 3.02 10.63 -9.35
CA ALA A 118 3.05 12.08 -9.24
C ALA A 118 2.23 12.60 -8.04
N LEU A 119 1.10 11.96 -7.72
CA LEU A 119 0.34 12.22 -6.49
C LEU A 119 1.11 11.79 -5.23
N ILE A 120 1.86 10.68 -5.32
CA ILE A 120 2.75 10.19 -4.25
C ILE A 120 3.93 11.17 -4.01
N SER A 121 4.52 11.74 -5.06
CA SER A 121 5.64 12.69 -4.94
C SER A 121 5.22 14.06 -4.40
N ALA A 122 4.00 14.52 -4.70
CA ALA A 122 3.52 15.83 -4.24
C ALA A 122 3.22 15.86 -2.73
N TYR A 123 2.93 14.71 -2.11
CA TYR A 123 2.58 14.61 -0.69
C TYR A 123 3.77 14.28 0.23
N ASN A 124 4.80 13.59 -0.26
CA ASN A 124 6.05 13.42 0.52
C ASN A 124 6.78 14.75 0.78
N LEU A 125 6.49 15.80 0.00
CA LEU A 125 7.04 17.15 0.20
C LEU A 125 6.31 17.94 1.32
N ILE A 126 5.15 17.45 1.79
CA ILE A 126 4.37 18.10 2.85
C ILE A 126 4.71 17.53 4.24
N GLU A 127 5.24 16.29 4.32
CA GLU A 127 5.60 15.65 5.60
C GLU A 127 6.98 16.03 6.17
N GLU A 128 7.78 16.87 5.47
CA GLU A 128 9.10 17.30 5.98
C GLU A 128 9.07 18.61 6.81
N TYR A 129 7.88 19.19 7.05
CA TYR A 129 7.72 20.36 7.92
C TYR A 129 6.45 20.28 8.78
N GLU A 130 6.50 19.54 9.89
CA GLU A 130 5.90 19.94 11.18
C GLU A 130 6.30 18.92 12.29
N ILE A 131 7.56 18.99 12.72
CA ILE A 131 7.91 18.73 14.11
C ILE A 131 8.20 20.11 14.71
N ILE A 132 7.17 20.75 15.27
CA ILE A 132 7.34 21.91 16.15
C ILE A 132 6.55 21.62 17.41
N ASP A 133 7.28 21.28 18.47
CA ASP A 133 6.80 21.31 19.85
C ASP A 133 6.13 22.65 20.12
N THR A 134 4.83 22.61 20.39
CA THR A 134 4.00 23.79 20.68
C THR A 134 3.50 23.73 22.11
N GLU A 135 4.43 23.91 23.06
CA GLU A 135 4.09 24.63 24.28
C GLU A 135 4.50 26.09 24.11
N GLN A 136 3.54 26.98 24.35
CA GLN A 136 3.61 28.43 24.18
C GLN A 136 3.56 28.93 22.73
N ILE A 137 2.39 29.41 22.33
CA ILE A 137 2.12 30.85 22.19
C ILE A 137 0.60 31.01 22.12
N SER A 138 0.06 31.51 23.22
CA SER A 138 -1.16 32.31 23.21
C SER A 138 -0.83 33.61 22.49
N SER A 139 -1.56 33.97 21.43
CA SER A 139 -2.21 35.28 21.26
C SER A 139 -2.65 35.52 19.81
N SER A 140 -3.96 35.75 19.67
CA SER A 140 -4.57 36.79 18.84
C SER A 140 -4.34 36.75 17.32
N LEU A 141 -5.41 36.44 16.57
CA LEU A 141 -5.92 37.35 15.53
C LEU A 141 -7.31 36.92 15.05
N THR A 142 -8.30 37.68 15.50
CA THR A 142 -9.65 37.81 14.98
C THR A 142 -9.65 38.40 13.57
N PHE A 143 -10.35 37.79 12.62
CA PHE A 143 -10.90 38.52 11.46
C PHE A 143 -12.30 38.02 11.07
N HIS A 144 -13.10 39.00 10.64
CA HIS A 144 -14.55 39.02 10.60
C HIS A 144 -15.18 38.35 9.36
N ALA A 145 -16.47 38.04 9.53
CA ALA A 145 -17.45 37.50 8.60
C ALA A 145 -17.62 38.26 7.27
N SER A 146 -18.17 37.59 6.25
CA SER A 146 -19.38 38.00 5.50
C SER A 146 -19.78 37.01 4.40
N THR A 147 -21.01 36.49 4.49
CA THR A 147 -21.93 36.07 3.40
C THR A 147 -22.27 37.28 2.49
N PRO A 148 -22.76 37.15 1.23
CA PRO A 148 -24.04 36.48 0.91
C PRO A 148 -24.24 35.86 -0.50
N GLY A 149 -25.21 34.94 -0.59
CA GLY A 149 -26.34 35.06 -1.54
C GLY A 149 -26.25 34.46 -2.97
N PRO A 150 -27.41 34.17 -3.61
CA PRO A 150 -27.62 32.99 -4.46
C PRO A 150 -27.88 33.31 -5.95
N SER A 151 -27.77 32.31 -6.86
CA SER A 151 -28.42 32.41 -8.18
C SER A 151 -28.56 31.08 -8.94
N SER A 152 -29.82 30.69 -9.16
CA SER A 152 -30.44 30.27 -10.44
C SER A 152 -29.87 29.11 -11.29
N ALA A 153 -30.70 28.07 -11.42
CA ALA A 153 -30.84 27.17 -12.59
C ALA A 153 -31.25 27.96 -13.87
N PRO A 154 -31.44 27.41 -15.12
CA PRO A 154 -31.86 26.04 -15.48
C PRO A 154 -31.39 25.44 -16.85
N ALA A 155 -31.87 24.22 -17.12
CA ALA A 155 -32.35 23.65 -18.40
C ALA A 155 -31.39 23.15 -19.52
N SER A 156 -31.38 21.81 -19.64
CA SER A 156 -31.88 20.99 -20.77
C SER A 156 -31.22 20.99 -22.18
N THR A 157 -31.20 19.74 -22.69
CA THR A 157 -31.53 19.27 -24.07
C THR A 157 -30.41 19.11 -25.13
N PRO A 158 -30.61 18.26 -26.17
CA PRO A 158 -29.75 17.10 -26.42
C PRO A 158 -29.27 17.03 -27.89
N SER A 159 -28.72 15.87 -28.32
CA SER A 159 -28.96 15.21 -29.63
C SER A 159 -27.71 14.57 -30.29
N PRO A 160 -27.92 13.58 -31.19
CA PRO A 160 -26.97 12.53 -31.54
C PRO A 160 -26.38 12.68 -32.94
N ILE A 161 -25.28 11.97 -33.25
CA ILE A 161 -24.93 11.62 -34.63
C ILE A 161 -24.36 10.19 -34.67
N SER A 162 -25.11 9.31 -35.31
CA SER A 162 -24.67 8.05 -35.88
C SER A 162 -23.94 8.32 -37.20
N THR A 163 -22.84 7.62 -37.52
CA THR A 163 -22.62 7.11 -38.88
C THR A 163 -21.56 5.99 -38.93
N PRO A 164 -21.71 4.99 -39.82
CA PRO A 164 -20.91 3.77 -39.81
C PRO A 164 -20.00 3.58 -41.05
N SER A 165 -19.26 2.47 -41.03
CA SER A 165 -18.83 1.63 -42.18
C SER A 165 -17.36 1.81 -42.67
N PRO A 166 -16.86 0.95 -43.60
CA PRO A 166 -15.95 -0.17 -43.30
C PRO A 166 -14.72 -0.16 -44.26
N ILE A 167 -14.07 -1.31 -44.50
CA ILE A 167 -13.24 -1.74 -45.68
C ILE A 167 -11.93 -2.41 -45.19
N PHE A 168 -11.82 -3.75 -45.24
CA PHE A 168 -11.24 -4.57 -46.34
C PHE A 168 -9.78 -4.16 -46.64
N THR A 169 -8.74 -4.99 -46.48
CA THR A 169 -8.33 -6.08 -47.39
C THR A 169 -6.94 -6.65 -46.98
N PRO A 170 -6.50 -7.81 -47.53
CA PRO A 170 -5.42 -8.68 -47.01
C PRO A 170 -4.09 -8.63 -47.80
N SER A 171 -3.01 -9.19 -47.19
CA SER A 171 -1.86 -9.99 -47.75
C SER A 171 -1.04 -9.44 -48.95
N PRO A 172 0.28 -9.74 -49.14
CA PRO A 172 0.81 -11.12 -49.21
C PRO A 172 2.30 -11.37 -48.82
N ILE A 173 2.59 -12.68 -48.83
CA ILE A 173 3.88 -13.40 -48.90
C ILE A 173 4.68 -12.98 -50.15
N PHE A 174 6.03 -12.95 -50.11
CA PHE A 174 6.91 -13.66 -51.08
C PHE A 174 8.41 -13.54 -50.75
N THR A 175 9.04 -14.70 -50.90
CA THR A 175 10.44 -15.17 -50.93
C THR A 175 11.58 -14.17 -51.18
N SER A 176 12.67 -14.36 -50.42
CA SER A 176 14.00 -13.83 -50.69
C SER A 176 15.02 -14.98 -50.68
N VAL A 177 15.57 -15.33 -51.84
CA VAL A 177 16.93 -15.89 -52.03
C VAL A 177 17.35 -15.57 -53.46
N CYS A 178 18.42 -14.80 -53.63
CA CYS A 178 19.20 -14.75 -54.87
C CYS A 178 20.66 -14.98 -54.53
N ALA A 179 21.28 -15.89 -55.27
CA ALA A 179 22.68 -16.25 -55.21
C ALA A 179 23.49 -15.41 -56.23
N THR A 180 24.75 -15.08 -55.85
CA THR A 180 26.01 -15.05 -56.65
C THR A 180 25.91 -15.08 -58.18
N SER A 181 26.70 -14.39 -59.02
CA SER A 181 27.90 -13.54 -58.94
C SER A 181 28.16 -13.02 -60.39
N PRO A 182 29.36 -12.61 -60.88
CA PRO A 182 29.61 -11.25 -61.38
C PRO A 182 29.98 -11.20 -62.88
N GLU A 183 30.05 -10.00 -63.44
CA GLU A 183 31.03 -9.51 -64.45
C GLU A 183 30.42 -8.37 -65.27
N GLY A 184 31.21 -7.32 -65.52
CA GLY A 184 30.77 -6.23 -66.39
C GLY A 184 31.44 -4.91 -66.07
N LEU A 185 32.69 -4.81 -66.50
CA LEU A 185 33.46 -3.58 -66.65
C LEU A 185 32.61 -2.45 -67.26
N LEU A 186 32.73 -1.22 -66.73
CA LEU A 186 32.86 0.05 -67.47
C LEU A 186 32.76 1.23 -66.48
N SER A 187 33.85 1.99 -66.40
CA SER A 187 33.98 3.19 -65.56
C SER A 187 33.20 4.39 -66.12
N PRO A 188 32.49 5.17 -65.29
CA PRO A 188 31.96 6.48 -65.66
C PRO A 188 32.86 7.65 -65.19
N PRO A 189 32.70 8.84 -65.79
CA PRO A 189 33.66 9.94 -65.68
C PRO A 189 33.62 10.62 -64.31
N THR A 190 34.81 11.06 -63.86
CA THR A 190 35.06 11.77 -62.61
C THR A 190 34.32 13.10 -62.55
N ARG A 191 33.16 13.12 -61.86
CA ARG A 191 32.47 14.33 -61.43
C ARG A 191 33.05 14.75 -60.07
N LYS A 192 33.99 15.71 -60.08
CA LYS A 192 34.43 16.41 -58.86
C LYS A 192 33.24 17.19 -58.27
N GLY A 193 32.78 16.79 -57.09
CA GLY A 193 31.82 17.55 -56.31
C GLY A 193 30.99 16.68 -55.36
N ASN A 194 31.16 16.91 -54.06
CA ASN A 194 30.21 16.60 -52.96
C ASN A 194 30.22 15.20 -52.30
N GLY A 195 31.25 14.37 -52.47
CA GLY A 195 31.36 13.05 -51.81
C GLY A 195 31.52 13.08 -50.27
N THR A 196 31.96 14.20 -49.69
CA THR A 196 32.20 14.35 -48.24
C THR A 196 30.92 14.43 -47.41
N GLN A 197 29.78 14.80 -48.00
CA GLN A 197 28.52 14.94 -47.27
C GLN A 197 27.84 13.58 -47.02
N MET A 198 28.03 12.61 -47.91
CA MET A 198 27.42 11.28 -47.79
C MET A 198 28.23 10.36 -46.85
N GLN A 199 29.57 10.48 -46.84
CA GLN A 199 30.41 9.75 -45.88
C GLN A 199 30.18 10.17 -44.42
N ARG A 200 29.95 11.46 -44.16
CA ARG A 200 29.60 11.95 -42.80
C ARG A 200 28.26 11.41 -42.29
N LYS A 201 27.27 11.24 -43.17
CA LYS A 201 25.95 10.68 -42.80
C LYS A 201 26.04 9.20 -42.41
N ASN A 202 26.89 8.42 -43.08
CA ASN A 202 27.15 7.02 -42.72
C ASN A 202 27.90 6.88 -41.38
N ALA A 203 28.86 7.76 -41.10
CA ALA A 203 29.58 7.78 -39.81
C ALA A 203 28.63 8.09 -38.63
N ASN A 204 27.72 9.06 -38.81
CA ASN A 204 26.72 9.40 -37.78
C ASN A 204 25.74 8.25 -37.52
N TYR A 205 25.35 7.49 -38.56
CA TYR A 205 24.49 6.32 -38.39
C TYR A 205 25.17 5.22 -37.59
N LEU A 206 26.45 4.93 -37.90
CA LEU A 206 27.21 3.90 -37.18
C LEU A 206 27.43 4.27 -35.71
N GLN A 207 27.69 5.55 -35.41
CA GLN A 207 27.79 6.06 -34.05
C GLN A 207 26.46 5.91 -33.30
N HIS A 208 25.33 6.25 -33.92
CA HIS A 208 24.01 6.10 -33.30
C HIS A 208 23.67 4.64 -32.97
N VAL A 209 24.09 3.70 -33.82
CA VAL A 209 23.90 2.25 -33.55
C VAL A 209 24.75 1.81 -32.35
N GLN A 210 26.01 2.27 -32.26
CA GLN A 210 26.87 1.97 -31.10
C GLN A 210 26.35 2.61 -29.81
N ASP A 211 25.94 3.88 -29.87
CA ASP A 211 25.37 4.60 -28.73
C ASP A 211 24.07 3.92 -28.24
N ARG A 212 23.23 3.41 -29.16
CA ARG A 212 22.03 2.64 -28.80
C ARG A 212 22.40 1.34 -28.07
N GLN A 213 23.34 0.56 -28.59
CA GLN A 213 23.79 -0.67 -27.93
C GLN A 213 24.43 -0.41 -26.56
N GLN A 214 25.15 0.71 -26.42
CA GLN A 214 25.73 1.10 -25.14
C GLN A 214 24.66 1.49 -24.13
N LYS A 215 23.65 2.26 -24.55
CA LYS A 215 22.49 2.59 -23.70
C LYS A 215 21.69 1.36 -23.32
N GLU A 216 21.49 0.41 -24.24
CA GLU A 216 20.82 -0.86 -23.95
C GLU A 216 21.59 -1.65 -22.88
N ARG A 217 22.92 -1.75 -22.99
CA ARG A 217 23.76 -2.38 -21.96
C ARG A 217 23.68 -1.66 -20.62
N GLU A 218 23.71 -0.32 -20.63
CA GLU A 218 23.64 0.49 -19.41
C GLU A 218 22.29 0.33 -18.70
N ILE A 219 21.19 0.25 -19.46
CA ILE A 219 19.86 -0.01 -18.91
C ILE A 219 19.80 -1.42 -18.29
N GLU A 220 20.37 -2.42 -18.95
CA GLU A 220 20.39 -3.79 -18.43
C GLU A 220 21.21 -3.89 -17.14
N VAL A 221 22.37 -3.25 -17.06
CA VAL A 221 23.16 -3.19 -15.82
C VAL A 221 22.37 -2.54 -14.69
N ARG A 222 21.74 -1.38 -14.94
CA ARG A 222 20.90 -0.74 -13.91
C ARG A 222 19.73 -1.61 -13.46
N ARG A 223 19.15 -2.39 -14.36
CA ARG A 223 18.08 -3.32 -14.04
C ARG A 223 18.58 -4.43 -13.12
N LEU A 224 19.72 -5.01 -13.44
CA LEU A 224 20.36 -6.05 -12.62
C LEU A 224 20.71 -5.52 -11.23
N ASP A 225 21.26 -4.30 -11.11
CA ASP A 225 21.56 -3.69 -9.80
C ASP A 225 20.30 -3.50 -8.94
N ILE A 226 19.18 -3.13 -9.55
CA ILE A 226 17.90 -2.99 -8.84
C ILE A 226 17.39 -4.36 -8.39
N GLU A 227 17.53 -5.39 -9.22
CA GLU A 227 17.13 -6.75 -8.91
C GLU A 227 17.99 -7.36 -7.79
N GLU A 228 19.31 -7.16 -7.85
CA GLU A 228 20.25 -7.58 -6.82
C GLU A 228 19.93 -6.91 -5.47
N LYS A 229 19.66 -5.60 -5.46
CA LYS A 229 19.26 -4.88 -4.23
C LYS A 229 17.94 -5.38 -3.66
N LYS A 230 16.98 -5.77 -4.51
CA LYS A 230 15.72 -6.36 -4.05
C LYS A 230 15.95 -7.72 -3.40
N LEU A 231 16.77 -8.56 -4.02
CA LEU A 231 17.12 -9.87 -3.47
C LEU A 231 17.86 -9.74 -2.13
N GLU A 232 18.76 -8.76 -1.98
CA GLU A 232 19.46 -8.54 -0.72
C GLU A 232 18.50 -8.11 0.40
N MET A 233 17.58 -7.17 0.13
CA MET A 233 16.56 -6.78 1.10
C MET A 233 15.64 -7.93 1.49
N GLU A 234 15.27 -8.79 0.53
CA GLU A 234 14.44 -9.97 0.80
C GLU A 234 15.17 -11.00 1.67
N LYS A 235 16.46 -11.22 1.39
CA LYS A 235 17.32 -12.09 2.20
C LYS A 235 17.46 -11.56 3.64
N GLU A 236 17.68 -10.26 3.81
CA GLU A 236 17.75 -9.63 5.13
C GLU A 236 16.41 -9.76 5.89
N LYS A 237 15.27 -9.57 5.20
CA LYS A 237 13.94 -9.76 5.78
C LYS A 237 13.75 -11.19 6.31
N ILE A 238 14.12 -12.19 5.51
CA ILE A 238 14.05 -13.61 5.91
C ILE A 238 14.96 -13.88 7.12
N GLU A 239 16.14 -13.28 7.16
CA GLU A 239 17.07 -13.46 8.28
C GLU A 239 16.51 -12.86 9.58
N LEU A 240 15.92 -11.67 9.52
CA LEU A 240 15.27 -11.04 10.67
C LEU A 240 14.07 -11.85 11.16
N GLU A 241 13.27 -12.39 10.25
CA GLU A 241 12.13 -13.24 10.58
C GLU A 241 12.58 -14.53 11.27
N LYS A 242 13.65 -15.17 10.75
CA LYS A 242 14.27 -16.34 11.39
C LYS A 242 14.78 -16.01 12.80
N LYS A 243 15.51 -14.90 12.97
CA LYS A 243 16.00 -14.46 14.29
C LYS A 243 14.86 -14.21 15.27
N LYS A 244 13.76 -13.61 14.81
CA LYS A 244 12.56 -13.39 15.63
C LYS A 244 11.92 -14.71 16.05
N PHE A 245 11.81 -15.67 15.13
CA PHE A 245 11.27 -16.99 15.41
C PHE A 245 12.14 -17.77 16.41
N ASP A 246 13.46 -17.73 16.25
CA ASP A 246 14.40 -18.37 17.17
C ASP A 246 14.29 -17.77 18.59
N PHE A 247 14.18 -16.44 18.69
CA PHE A 247 13.98 -15.77 19.97
C PHE A 247 12.64 -16.13 20.62
N GLU A 248 11.55 -16.18 19.84
CA GLU A 248 10.24 -16.59 20.34
C GLU A 248 10.25 -18.04 20.83
N CYS A 249 10.89 -18.95 20.09
CA CYS A 249 11.04 -20.35 20.49
C CYS A 249 11.84 -20.48 21.79
N GLU A 250 12.92 -19.72 21.93
CA GLU A 250 13.75 -19.76 23.15
C GLU A 250 12.99 -19.19 24.35
N MET A 251 12.25 -18.10 24.18
CA MET A 251 11.39 -17.53 25.22
C MET A 251 10.34 -18.55 25.68
N ARG A 252 9.68 -19.25 24.75
CA ARG A 252 8.70 -20.29 25.08
C ARG A 252 9.32 -21.47 25.82
N ARG A 253 10.55 -21.87 25.46
CA ARG A 253 11.29 -22.92 26.17
C ARG A 253 11.61 -22.50 27.60
N MET A 254 12.09 -21.28 27.80
CA MET A 254 12.41 -20.73 29.11
C MET A 254 11.17 -20.63 30.02
N GLU A 255 10.03 -20.23 29.45
CA GLU A 255 8.75 -20.19 30.17
C GLU A 255 8.30 -21.60 30.61
N GLN A 256 8.40 -22.59 29.73
CA GLN A 256 8.09 -23.98 30.08
C GLN A 256 9.01 -24.49 31.20
N GLU A 257 10.30 -24.18 31.14
CA GLU A 257 11.25 -24.56 32.18
C GLU A 257 10.92 -23.90 33.53
N MET A 258 10.56 -22.62 33.54
CA MET A 258 10.09 -21.90 34.73
C MET A 258 8.83 -22.55 35.32
N ASN A 259 7.85 -22.88 34.49
CA ASN A 259 6.61 -23.54 34.92
C ASN A 259 6.87 -24.93 35.52
N VAL A 260 7.81 -25.69 34.95
CA VAL A 260 8.23 -26.99 35.50
C VAL A 260 8.88 -26.80 36.86
N LYS A 261 9.83 -25.86 36.99
CA LYS A 261 10.49 -25.55 38.27
C LYS A 261 9.49 -25.09 39.33
N GLU A 262 8.52 -24.25 38.95
CA GLU A 262 7.47 -23.81 39.87
C GLU A 262 6.64 -24.99 40.36
N ARG A 263 6.23 -25.89 39.46
CA ARG A 263 5.47 -27.09 39.82
C ARG A 263 6.25 -28.01 40.74
N GLU A 264 7.54 -28.20 40.48
CA GLU A 264 8.43 -28.98 41.34
C GLU A 264 8.57 -28.37 42.74
N ALA A 265 8.72 -27.04 42.83
CA ALA A 265 8.78 -26.34 44.11
C ALA A 265 7.48 -26.51 44.93
N ARG A 266 6.32 -26.42 44.27
CA ARG A 266 5.01 -26.68 44.92
C ARG A 266 4.91 -28.11 45.45
N LEU A 267 5.31 -29.10 44.64
CA LEU A 267 5.31 -30.50 45.07
C LEU A 267 6.26 -30.74 46.26
N GLU A 268 7.41 -30.06 46.30
CA GLU A 268 8.33 -30.18 47.42
C GLU A 268 7.77 -29.53 48.69
N GLN A 269 7.10 -28.39 48.56
CA GLN A 269 6.37 -27.76 49.67
C GLN A 269 5.25 -28.68 50.20
N ASP A 270 4.47 -29.29 49.30
CA ASP A 270 3.41 -30.23 49.67
C ASP A 270 3.99 -31.46 50.39
N LYS A 271 5.13 -32.00 49.93
CA LYS A 271 5.83 -33.10 50.63
C LYS A 271 6.26 -32.70 52.04
N ILE A 272 6.81 -31.50 52.21
CA ILE A 272 7.21 -30.98 53.53
C ILE A 272 5.97 -30.85 54.43
N GLN A 273 4.88 -30.29 53.91
CA GLN A 273 3.63 -30.15 54.65
C GLN A 273 3.05 -31.51 55.04
N MET A 274 3.06 -32.50 54.13
CA MET A 274 2.64 -33.87 54.41
C MET A 274 3.47 -34.54 55.50
N ARG A 275 4.81 -34.39 55.47
CA ARG A 275 5.68 -34.90 56.54
C ARG A 275 5.36 -34.25 57.88
N LEU A 276 5.10 -32.95 57.92
CA LEU A 276 4.73 -32.24 59.13
C LEU A 276 3.38 -32.72 59.69
N MET A 277 2.38 -32.91 58.82
CA MET A 277 1.08 -33.45 59.20
C MET A 277 1.19 -34.88 59.73
N ALA A 278 2.01 -35.73 59.11
CA ALA A 278 2.25 -37.08 59.59
C ALA A 278 2.92 -37.09 60.98
N ALA A 279 3.96 -36.27 61.20
CA ALA A 279 4.62 -36.14 62.50
C ALA A 279 3.67 -35.62 63.59
N PHE A 280 2.80 -34.68 63.26
CA PHE A 280 1.79 -34.16 64.18
C PHE A 280 0.75 -35.23 64.55
N ALA A 281 0.30 -36.03 63.58
CA ALA A 281 -0.61 -37.15 63.82
C ALA A 281 0.03 -38.19 64.74
N GLU A 282 1.30 -38.56 64.53
CA GLU A 282 2.04 -39.45 65.42
C GLU A 282 2.11 -38.90 66.86
N HIS A 283 2.37 -37.61 67.02
CA HIS A 283 2.42 -36.99 68.34
C HIS A 283 1.07 -37.08 69.08
N ILE A 284 -0.04 -36.82 68.39
CA ILE A 284 -1.39 -36.98 68.95
C ILE A 284 -1.63 -38.42 69.40
N THR A 285 -1.26 -39.40 68.57
CA THR A 285 -1.45 -40.83 68.91
C THR A 285 -0.67 -41.22 70.16
N LYS A 286 0.61 -40.80 70.27
CA LYS A 286 1.46 -41.07 71.45
C LYS A 286 0.91 -40.44 72.73
N PHE A 287 0.37 -39.22 72.64
CA PHE A 287 -0.21 -38.55 73.79
C PHE A 287 -1.46 -39.28 74.29
N ARG A 288 -2.32 -39.74 73.37
CA ARG A 288 -3.54 -40.50 73.72
C ARG A 288 -3.22 -41.84 74.40
N THR A 289 -2.23 -42.58 73.91
CA THR A 289 -1.85 -43.88 74.50
C THR A 289 -1.10 -43.78 75.82
N SER A 290 -0.61 -42.59 76.21
CA SER A 290 0.12 -42.40 77.48
C SER A 290 -0.77 -41.93 78.64
N SER A 291 -2.05 -41.64 78.37
CA SER A 291 -3.06 -41.26 79.39
C SER A 291 -4.02 -42.39 79.78
N GLU A 292 -3.89 -43.56 79.16
CA GLU A 292 -4.56 -44.81 79.57
C GLU A 292 -3.60 -45.67 80.40
#